data_AF-A0A933MBK5-F1
#
_entry.id   AF-A0A933MBK5-F1
#
_cell.length_a   1.000
_cell.length_b   1.000
_cell.length_c   1.000
_cell.angle_alpha   90.00
_cell.angle_beta   90.00
_cell.angle_gamma   90.00
#
_symmetry.space_group_name_H-M   'P 1'
#
loop_
_entity.id
_entity.type
_entity.pdbx_description
1 polymer ?
#
loop_
_entity_poly.entity_id
_entity_poly.type
_entity_poly.pdbx_seq_one_letter_code
_entity_poly.pdbx_strand_id
1 'polypeptide(L)'
;MSSAPSDLPEPITPRQKPLPPRGRDRALSSASGKPPPRHPPPVPLPDPKPVREPAQAPYEYAPSATIAAATPHAFHFPAAPSVVRNHFFAWFVVLAIVGVALAFTIPFTLGVYFGNRDRQQFVERAALEHFQRALAYESETYDELAIAELNLALQYRPDYQPARQKLEQLKAARLVKNQIEPQDVAIAKQLYDGAQAARARQDWNGAVDLLEELRRVKSDYRSAEVNALLVTAYVNAGKLALTANDVDLARRRFDAALAVDPNHAEARTLRDRALLYFHGVQAMGTDWANAVLTFQELYARDPNFADVKIKLRDAHIGYGDFANRQGAFCIAARELNAAVALGADAGVQAQAAAANASCKQAILNPTPTATPTLEGGATALPIAVTPNPYATPLPVVSVKGIVYTPRVRVRQNAQCKGTGNIKGAVQDAQGKPLQNVGVKIYNDFGYLPPYARTDSAGEYEIVLGSDKGVFHLVVVDDFGSHASAILDVDYPGGNVQGCHITVDWTRTR
;
A
#
# COMPACT_ATOMS: atom_id res chain seq x y z
N MET A 1 27.48 11.45 -50.03
CA MET A 1 27.63 12.18 -51.30
C MET A 1 26.60 13.30 -51.34
N SER A 2 27.08 14.55 -51.50
CA SER A 2 26.37 15.81 -51.83
C SER A 2 25.22 16.26 -50.92
N SER A 3 25.11 17.51 -50.47
CA SER A 3 25.84 18.76 -50.76
C SER A 3 25.41 19.80 -49.72
N ALA A 4 26.36 20.41 -49.01
CA ALA A 4 26.12 21.55 -48.13
C ALA A 4 26.07 22.85 -48.96
N PRO A 5 25.19 23.81 -48.65
CA PRO A 5 25.27 25.14 -49.23
C PRO A 5 26.45 25.90 -48.59
N SER A 6 27.25 26.53 -49.47
CA SER A 6 28.38 27.38 -49.10
C SER A 6 27.89 28.80 -48.90
N ASP A 7 28.00 29.31 -47.67
CA ASP A 7 28.25 30.71 -47.28
C ASP A 7 27.75 30.96 -45.84
N LEU A 8 28.61 30.66 -44.87
CA LEU A 8 28.50 31.13 -43.49
C LEU A 8 29.87 31.72 -43.10
N PRO A 9 29.94 32.94 -42.53
CA PRO A 9 31.19 33.47 -42.00
C PRO A 9 31.67 32.65 -40.79
N GLU A 10 32.99 32.56 -40.63
CA GLU A 10 33.68 31.78 -39.60
C GLU A 10 33.15 31.99 -38.17
N PRO A 11 33.20 30.95 -37.31
CA PRO A 11 32.79 31.06 -35.91
C PRO A 11 33.76 31.94 -35.13
N ILE A 12 33.21 32.94 -34.42
CA ILE A 12 33.95 33.73 -33.45
C ILE A 12 34.32 32.80 -32.28
N THR A 13 35.58 32.84 -31.84
CA THR A 13 36.09 32.09 -30.70
C THR A 13 35.25 32.34 -29.43
N PRO A 14 35.03 31.32 -28.59
CA PRO A 14 34.10 31.42 -27.47
C PRO A 14 34.63 32.40 -26.41
N ARG A 15 33.96 33.54 -26.24
CA ARG A 15 34.04 34.33 -25.00
C ARG A 15 33.33 33.56 -23.89
N GLN A 16 34.06 33.38 -22.79
CA GLN A 16 33.72 32.78 -21.50
C GLN A 16 32.25 32.40 -21.25
N LYS A 17 32.05 31.10 -20.91
CA LYS A 17 30.83 30.51 -20.34
C LYS A 17 30.09 31.46 -19.38
N PRO A 18 28.79 31.68 -19.55
CA PRO A 18 27.94 32.11 -18.43
C PRO A 18 27.93 31.00 -17.37
N LEU A 19 28.34 31.32 -16.14
CA LEU A 19 28.15 30.43 -15.00
C LEU A 19 26.64 30.32 -14.70
N PRO A 20 26.10 29.12 -14.43
CA PRO A 20 24.73 29.00 -13.91
C PRO A 20 24.62 29.70 -12.55
N PRO A 21 23.41 30.18 -12.16
CA PRO A 21 23.23 30.80 -10.85
C PRO A 21 23.59 29.80 -9.75
N ARG A 22 24.53 30.20 -8.88
CA ARG A 22 24.88 29.48 -7.65
C ARG A 22 23.64 29.41 -6.76
N GLY A 23 22.98 28.26 -6.76
CA GLY A 23 22.10 27.85 -5.67
C GLY A 23 22.88 27.90 -4.36
N ARG A 24 22.35 28.62 -3.37
CA ARG A 24 22.89 28.64 -2.01
C ARG A 24 22.61 27.29 -1.36
N ASP A 25 23.62 26.43 -1.31
CA ASP A 25 23.63 25.29 -0.37
C ASP A 25 24.95 25.24 0.40
N ARG A 26 24.86 25.54 1.70
CA ARG A 26 25.64 24.91 2.79
C ARG A 26 24.90 25.22 4.10
N ALA A 27 24.07 24.28 4.57
CA ALA A 27 24.40 23.17 5.46
C ALA A 27 24.49 23.58 6.93
N LEU A 28 23.53 23.09 7.73
CA LEU A 28 23.78 22.66 9.10
C LEU A 28 22.97 21.40 9.40
N SER A 29 23.65 20.51 10.13
CA SER A 29 23.32 19.13 10.47
C SER A 29 22.36 19.01 11.66
N SER A 30 21.62 17.88 11.66
CA SER A 30 21.16 17.09 12.82
C SER A 30 20.41 17.74 13.98
N ALA A 31 19.12 17.40 14.15
CA ALA A 31 18.48 17.17 15.45
C ALA A 31 17.14 16.40 15.31
N SER A 32 16.93 15.43 16.20
CA SER A 32 15.79 14.52 16.31
C SER A 32 14.47 15.17 16.77
N GLY A 33 13.35 14.57 16.34
CA GLY A 33 12.18 14.27 17.19
C GLY A 33 11.13 15.36 17.50
N LYS A 34 10.03 15.39 16.74
CA LYS A 34 8.62 15.51 17.20
C LYS A 34 7.63 15.51 16.02
N PRO A 35 6.36 15.08 16.21
CA PRO A 35 5.40 14.94 15.12
C PRO A 35 4.90 16.32 14.64
N PRO A 36 4.42 16.44 13.39
CA PRO A 36 4.05 17.73 12.83
C PRO A 36 2.83 18.33 13.55
N PRO A 37 2.80 19.65 13.80
CA PRO A 37 1.59 20.31 14.25
C PRO A 37 0.55 20.33 13.11
N ARG A 38 -0.72 20.18 13.49
CA ARG A 38 -1.88 20.31 12.60
C ARG A 38 -1.79 21.64 11.83
N HIS A 39 -2.06 21.58 10.52
CA HIS A 39 -2.20 22.75 9.67
C HIS A 39 -3.11 23.80 10.32
N PRO A 40 -2.68 25.06 10.47
CA PRO A 40 -3.61 26.14 10.71
C PRO A 40 -4.52 26.30 9.48
N PRO A 41 -5.78 26.70 9.66
CA PRO A 41 -6.71 26.90 8.55
C PRO A 41 -6.17 27.96 7.57
N PRO A 42 -6.62 27.93 6.30
CA PRO A 42 -6.14 28.87 5.30
C PRO A 42 -6.40 30.30 5.77
N VAL A 43 -5.34 31.10 5.82
CA VAL A 43 -5.45 32.56 5.97
C VAL A 43 -6.21 33.06 4.73
N PRO A 44 -7.31 33.82 4.89
CA PRO A 44 -7.97 34.43 3.75
C PRO A 44 -7.01 35.36 3.03
N LEU A 45 -6.91 35.20 1.71
CA LEU A 45 -6.28 36.18 0.83
C LEU A 45 -6.84 37.57 1.17
N PRO A 46 -6.01 38.61 1.36
CA PRO A 46 -6.53 39.96 1.43
C PRO A 46 -7.16 40.28 0.06
N ASP A 47 -8.38 40.83 0.09
CA ASP A 47 -9.14 41.24 -1.08
C ASP A 47 -8.26 42.00 -2.09
N PRO A 48 -8.46 41.80 -3.41
CA PRO A 48 -7.81 42.62 -4.41
C PRO A 48 -8.20 44.08 -4.16
N LYS A 49 -7.22 44.90 -3.76
CA LYS A 49 -7.41 46.35 -3.76
C LYS A 49 -7.83 46.77 -5.16
N PRO A 50 -8.87 47.61 -5.32
CA PRO A 50 -9.24 48.13 -6.61
C PRO A 50 -8.04 48.88 -7.20
N VAL A 51 -7.66 48.47 -8.41
CA VAL A 51 -6.74 49.23 -9.25
C VAL A 51 -7.39 50.58 -9.48
N ARG A 52 -6.89 51.60 -8.79
CA ARG A 52 -7.22 52.98 -9.09
C ARG A 52 -6.42 53.33 -10.34
N GLU A 53 -7.16 53.48 -11.43
CA GLU A 53 -6.75 54.12 -12.68
C GLU A 53 -5.85 55.33 -12.37
N PRO A 54 -4.68 55.48 -13.01
CA PRO A 54 -3.93 56.72 -12.91
C PRO A 54 -4.78 57.81 -13.56
N ALA A 55 -5.40 58.65 -12.72
CA ALA A 55 -6.01 59.88 -13.15
C ALA A 55 -4.94 60.72 -13.88
N GLN A 56 -5.25 61.07 -15.12
CA GLN A 56 -4.52 62.07 -15.89
C GLN A 56 -4.45 63.36 -15.06
N ALA A 57 -3.26 63.72 -14.59
CA ALA A 57 -3.03 65.08 -14.12
C ALA A 57 -3.02 66.00 -15.35
N PRO A 58 -3.86 67.05 -15.39
CA PRO A 58 -3.75 68.09 -16.40
C PRO A 58 -2.42 68.79 -16.20
N TYR A 59 -1.63 68.91 -17.27
CA TYR A 59 -0.52 69.85 -17.30
C TYR A 59 -1.09 71.26 -17.17
N GLU A 60 -0.85 71.86 -16.01
CA GLU A 60 -1.20 73.23 -15.68
C GLU A 60 -0.37 74.16 -16.57
N TYR A 61 -1.07 74.87 -17.46
CA TYR A 61 -0.50 75.94 -18.27
C TYR A 61 -0.15 77.08 -17.32
N ALA A 62 1.14 77.36 -17.13
CA ALA A 62 1.55 78.61 -16.49
C ALA A 62 1.12 79.77 -17.40
N PRO A 63 0.25 80.68 -16.94
CA PRO A 63 -0.19 81.82 -17.72
C PRO A 63 0.93 82.85 -17.88
N SER A 64 0.93 83.49 -19.04
CA SER A 64 1.77 84.61 -19.43
C SER A 64 1.76 85.71 -18.37
N ALA A 65 2.94 86.09 -17.86
CA ALA A 65 3.08 87.30 -17.07
C ALA A 65 2.63 88.51 -17.91
N THR A 66 1.59 89.17 -17.43
CA THR A 66 1.08 90.45 -17.93
C THR A 66 2.09 91.54 -17.58
N ILE A 67 2.73 92.15 -18.58
CA ILE A 67 3.39 93.45 -18.40
C ILE A 67 2.37 94.53 -18.75
N ALA A 68 2.25 95.47 -17.83
CA ALA A 68 1.28 96.55 -17.78
C ALA A 68 1.29 97.46 -19.01
N ALA A 69 0.12 98.04 -19.29
CA ALA A 69 -0.10 99.11 -20.26
C ALA A 69 0.72 100.36 -19.90
N ALA A 70 1.54 100.82 -20.85
CA ALA A 70 2.13 102.14 -20.82
C ALA A 70 1.36 103.07 -21.77
N THR A 71 1.02 104.24 -21.26
CA THR A 71 0.33 105.35 -21.93
C THR A 71 1.06 105.86 -23.19
N PRO A 72 0.33 106.41 -24.18
CA PRO A 72 0.90 106.86 -25.44
C PRO A 72 1.65 108.19 -25.25
N HIS A 73 2.98 108.16 -25.28
CA HIS A 73 3.77 109.35 -25.54
C HIS A 73 3.81 109.59 -27.06
N ALA A 74 3.33 110.76 -27.50
CA ALA A 74 3.39 111.19 -28.88
C ALA A 74 4.86 111.40 -29.29
N PHE A 75 5.45 110.41 -29.95
CA PHE A 75 6.76 110.53 -30.57
C PHE A 75 6.61 111.10 -31.99
N HIS A 76 7.20 112.27 -32.20
CA HIS A 76 7.44 112.86 -33.51
C HIS A 76 8.26 111.89 -34.37
N PHE A 77 7.78 111.59 -35.58
CA PHE A 77 8.59 110.93 -36.60
C PHE A 77 9.61 111.94 -37.16
N PRO A 78 10.94 111.74 -36.99
CA PRO A 78 11.89 112.40 -37.85
C PRO A 78 11.73 111.85 -39.29
N ALA A 79 11.83 112.74 -40.27
CA ALA A 79 11.77 112.39 -41.69
C ALA A 79 12.77 111.28 -42.04
N ALA A 80 12.33 110.36 -42.91
CA ALA A 80 13.13 109.24 -43.38
C ALA A 80 14.48 109.72 -43.98
N PRO A 81 15.63 109.24 -43.50
CA PRO A 81 16.88 109.43 -44.24
C PRO A 81 16.78 108.68 -45.57
N SER A 82 17.34 109.27 -46.62
CA SER A 82 17.38 108.68 -47.95
C SER A 82 17.98 107.28 -47.89
N VAL A 83 17.20 106.31 -48.38
CA VAL A 83 17.62 104.91 -48.55
C VAL A 83 18.74 104.90 -49.58
N VAL A 84 19.99 104.98 -49.11
CA VAL A 84 21.11 104.50 -49.91
C VAL A 84 20.95 102.99 -49.95
N ARG A 85 20.47 102.51 -51.09
CA ARG A 85 20.26 101.11 -51.43
C ARG A 85 21.58 100.34 -51.30
N ASN A 86 21.92 99.92 -50.08
CA ASN A 86 23.04 99.05 -49.82
C ASN A 86 22.52 97.62 -49.68
N HIS A 87 22.28 96.98 -50.83
CA HIS A 87 21.83 95.58 -50.95
C HIS A 87 22.65 94.60 -50.10
N PHE A 88 23.86 94.98 -49.72
CA PHE A 88 24.74 94.21 -48.84
C PHE A 88 24.14 93.91 -47.46
N PHE A 89 23.56 94.88 -46.75
CA PHE A 89 23.14 94.66 -45.35
C PHE A 89 21.91 93.74 -45.24
N ALA A 90 20.95 93.87 -46.15
CA ALA A 90 19.79 92.98 -46.23
C ALA A 90 20.19 91.54 -46.62
N TRP A 91 21.19 91.38 -47.50
CA TRP A 91 21.76 90.08 -47.85
C TRP A 91 22.46 89.41 -46.66
N PHE A 92 23.17 90.17 -45.83
CA PHE A 92 23.81 89.64 -44.62
C PHE A 92 22.82 89.09 -43.60
N VAL A 93 21.67 89.74 -43.39
CA VAL A 93 20.64 89.25 -42.45
C VAL A 93 19.95 87.99 -42.97
N VAL A 94 19.64 87.91 -44.27
CA VAL A 94 19.07 86.69 -44.87
C VAL A 94 20.06 85.54 -44.83
N LEU A 95 21.33 85.78 -45.16
CA LEU A 95 22.39 84.78 -45.04
C LEU A 95 22.60 84.32 -43.60
N ALA A 96 22.47 85.21 -42.62
CA ALA A 96 22.55 84.84 -41.21
C ALA A 96 21.39 83.92 -40.79
N ILE A 97 20.15 84.23 -41.19
CA ILE A 97 18.99 83.38 -40.89
C ILE A 97 19.09 82.02 -41.59
N VAL A 98 19.50 82.00 -42.86
CA VAL A 98 19.74 80.75 -43.61
C VAL A 98 20.88 79.96 -42.99
N GLY A 99 21.97 80.62 -42.57
CA GLY A 99 23.09 80.00 -41.88
C GLY A 99 22.67 79.36 -40.56
N VAL A 100 21.85 80.05 -39.76
CA VAL A 100 21.30 79.50 -38.51
C VAL A 100 20.33 78.35 -38.80
N ALA A 101 19.45 78.47 -39.79
CA ALA A 101 18.53 77.39 -40.17
C ALA A 101 19.25 76.12 -40.65
N LEU A 102 20.32 76.28 -41.45
CA LEU A 102 21.18 75.17 -41.87
C LEU A 102 21.97 74.58 -40.70
N ALA A 103 22.44 75.42 -39.77
CA ALA A 103 23.15 74.97 -38.57
C ALA A 103 22.30 74.08 -37.64
N PHE A 104 20.97 74.21 -37.66
CA PHE A 104 20.07 73.33 -36.88
C PHE A 104 19.52 72.14 -37.68
N THR A 105 19.19 72.31 -38.96
CA THR A 105 18.56 71.25 -39.77
C THR A 105 19.54 70.16 -40.20
N ILE A 106 20.80 70.51 -40.49
CA ILE A 106 21.82 69.54 -40.93
C ILE A 106 22.20 68.57 -39.79
N PRO A 107 22.52 69.02 -38.56
CA PRO A 107 22.81 68.08 -37.45
C PRO A 107 21.60 67.26 -37.03
N PHE A 108 20.39 67.83 -37.08
CA PHE A 108 19.16 67.11 -36.76
C PHE A 108 18.88 65.97 -37.74
N THR A 109 18.98 66.23 -39.05
CA THR A 109 18.77 65.22 -40.09
C THR A 109 19.86 64.15 -40.09
N LEU A 110 21.13 64.54 -39.91
CA LEU A 110 22.24 63.59 -39.77
C LEU A 110 22.11 62.75 -38.49
N GLY A 111 21.70 63.34 -37.37
CA GLY A 111 21.47 62.63 -36.11
C GLY A 111 20.36 61.58 -36.22
N VAL A 112 19.24 61.91 -36.89
CA VAL A 112 18.16 60.95 -37.17
C VAL A 112 18.62 59.85 -38.14
N TYR A 113 19.38 60.20 -39.18
CA TYR A 113 19.88 59.23 -40.16
C TYR A 113 20.87 58.24 -39.55
N PHE A 114 21.89 58.75 -38.85
CA PHE A 114 22.89 57.92 -38.17
C PHE A 114 22.27 57.16 -36.99
N GLY A 115 21.36 57.78 -36.23
CA GLY A 115 20.63 57.11 -35.15
C GLY A 115 19.74 55.97 -35.64
N ASN A 116 19.06 56.13 -36.77
CA ASN A 116 18.28 55.04 -37.37
C ASN A 116 19.17 53.92 -37.92
N ARG A 117 20.31 54.25 -38.55
CA ARG A 117 21.28 53.24 -38.99
C ARG A 117 21.89 52.47 -37.82
N ASP A 118 22.29 53.17 -36.76
CA ASP A 118 22.84 52.56 -35.56
C ASP A 118 21.81 51.67 -34.86
N ARG A 119 20.56 52.13 -34.77
CA ARG A 119 19.44 51.34 -34.24
C ARG A 119 19.17 50.08 -35.08
N GLN A 120 19.24 50.16 -36.41
CA GLN A 120 19.10 49.01 -37.28
C GLN A 120 20.23 47.99 -37.07
N GLN A 121 21.47 48.46 -36.95
CA GLN A 121 22.62 47.59 -36.65
C GLN A 121 22.53 46.95 -35.26
N PHE A 122 22.08 47.70 -34.25
CA PHE A 122 21.86 47.18 -32.90
C PHE A 122 20.80 46.08 -32.88
N VAL A 123 19.65 46.32 -33.50
CA VAL A 123 18.56 45.34 -33.61
C VAL A 123 19.01 44.07 -34.34
N GLU A 124 19.80 44.22 -35.42
CA GLU A 124 20.32 43.10 -36.18
C GLU A 124 21.32 42.26 -35.38
N ARG A 125 22.25 42.90 -34.66
CA ARG A 125 23.20 42.21 -33.78
C ARG A 125 22.50 41.50 -32.62
N ALA A 126 21.53 42.16 -31.98
CA ALA A 126 20.76 41.56 -30.90
C ALA A 126 19.97 40.33 -31.37
N ALA A 127 19.28 40.42 -32.51
CA ALA A 127 18.57 39.28 -33.08
C ALA A 127 19.51 38.11 -33.42
N LEU A 128 20.69 38.40 -33.98
CA LEU A 128 21.71 37.38 -34.28
C LEU A 128 22.25 36.73 -33.00
N GLU A 129 22.52 37.51 -31.95
CA GLU A 129 23.02 37.00 -30.67
C GLU A 129 22.03 36.02 -30.02
N HIS A 130 20.75 36.40 -29.96
CA HIS A 130 19.69 35.53 -29.45
C HIS A 130 19.53 34.27 -30.32
N PHE A 131 19.62 34.40 -31.64
CA PHE A 131 19.60 33.24 -32.53
C PHE A 131 20.79 32.29 -32.28
N GLN A 132 22.00 32.81 -32.09
CA GLN A 132 23.17 31.99 -31.77
C GLN A 132 23.05 31.29 -30.41
N ARG A 133 22.51 31.97 -29.39
CA ARG A 133 22.17 31.34 -28.11
C ARG A 133 21.18 30.20 -28.27
N ALA A 134 20.14 30.39 -29.10
CA ALA A 134 19.17 29.33 -29.36
C ALA A 134 19.82 28.08 -29.97
N LEU A 135 20.74 28.25 -30.92
CA LEU A 135 21.50 27.14 -31.51
C LEU A 135 22.39 26.44 -30.48
N ALA A 136 22.97 27.18 -29.53
CA ALA A 136 23.74 26.59 -28.43
C ALA A 136 22.83 25.76 -27.51
N TYR A 137 21.69 26.27 -27.08
CA TYR A 137 20.74 25.52 -26.25
C TYR A 137 20.20 24.28 -26.95
N GLU A 138 19.93 24.36 -28.26
CA GLU A 138 19.52 23.20 -29.05
C GLU A 138 20.61 22.12 -29.08
N SER A 139 21.89 22.51 -29.25
CA SER A 139 23.02 21.56 -29.25
C SER A 139 23.18 20.82 -27.91
N GLU A 140 22.71 21.43 -26.82
CA GLU A 140 22.70 20.85 -25.47
C GLU A 140 21.35 20.17 -25.13
N THR A 141 20.45 19.98 -26.11
CA THR A 141 19.11 19.37 -25.97
C THR A 141 18.13 20.12 -25.06
N TYR A 142 18.36 21.42 -24.83
CA TYR A 142 17.47 22.30 -24.08
C TYR A 142 16.43 22.99 -25.00
N ASP A 143 15.52 22.18 -25.56
CA ASP A 143 14.53 22.62 -26.57
C ASP A 143 13.67 23.83 -26.13
N GLU A 144 13.26 23.89 -24.85
CA GLU A 144 12.44 24.99 -24.31
C GLU A 144 13.20 26.32 -24.27
N LEU A 145 14.47 26.27 -23.86
CA LEU A 145 15.34 27.45 -23.79
C LEU A 145 15.68 27.93 -25.21
N ALA A 146 15.92 27.00 -26.14
CA ALA A 146 16.12 27.33 -27.55
C ALA A 146 14.89 28.04 -28.15
N ILE A 147 13.68 27.53 -27.92
CA ILE A 147 12.43 28.16 -28.37
C ILE A 147 12.26 29.57 -27.76
N ALA A 148 12.56 29.74 -26.47
CA ALA A 148 12.47 31.04 -25.80
C ALA A 148 13.43 32.08 -26.42
N GLU A 149 14.68 31.71 -26.69
CA GLU A 149 15.68 32.57 -27.34
C GLU A 149 15.29 32.92 -28.79
N LEU A 150 14.71 31.98 -29.55
CA LEU A 150 14.21 32.25 -30.90
C LEU A 150 13.06 33.26 -30.89
N ASN A 151 12.12 33.13 -29.95
CA ASN A 151 11.07 34.13 -29.77
C ASN A 151 11.64 35.50 -29.43
N LEU A 152 12.68 35.55 -28.59
CA LEU A 152 13.35 36.80 -28.23
C LEU A 152 14.07 37.43 -29.44
N ALA A 153 14.74 36.63 -30.28
CA ALA A 153 15.31 37.10 -31.55
C ALA A 153 14.24 37.75 -32.46
N LEU A 154 13.04 37.16 -32.52
CA LEU A 154 11.91 37.69 -33.29
C LEU A 154 11.25 38.92 -32.65
N GLN A 155 11.38 39.14 -31.35
CA GLN A 155 10.96 40.39 -30.70
C GLN A 155 11.82 41.58 -31.13
N TYR A 156 13.14 41.37 -31.27
CA TYR A 156 14.04 42.39 -31.81
C TYR A 156 13.80 42.61 -33.30
N ARG A 157 13.76 41.52 -34.08
CA ARG A 157 13.60 41.56 -35.53
C ARG A 157 12.51 40.60 -36.01
N PRO A 158 11.26 41.07 -36.17
CA PRO A 158 10.14 40.21 -36.55
C PRO A 158 10.30 39.52 -37.90
N ASP A 159 11.02 40.11 -38.86
CA ASP A 159 11.24 39.59 -40.21
C ASP A 159 12.47 38.65 -40.33
N TYR A 160 13.16 38.35 -39.22
CA TYR A 160 14.38 37.53 -39.22
C TYR A 160 14.09 36.07 -39.60
N GLN A 161 14.29 35.76 -40.88
CA GLN A 161 13.93 34.46 -41.48
C GLN A 161 14.58 33.24 -40.80
N PRO A 162 15.88 33.26 -40.43
CA PRO A 162 16.52 32.11 -39.80
C PRO A 162 15.85 31.70 -38.49
N ALA A 163 15.50 32.67 -37.62
CA ALA A 163 14.83 32.37 -36.36
C ALA A 163 13.40 31.85 -36.57
N ARG A 164 12.65 32.37 -37.55
CA ARG A 164 11.31 31.86 -37.88
C ARG A 164 11.37 30.40 -38.34
N GLN A 165 12.24 30.10 -39.30
CA GLN A 165 12.41 28.74 -39.83
C GLN A 165 12.79 27.77 -38.72
N LYS A 166 13.74 28.17 -37.86
CA LYS A 166 14.20 27.32 -36.77
C LYS A 166 13.14 27.11 -35.69
N LEU A 167 12.37 28.15 -35.38
CA LEU A 167 11.27 28.07 -34.41
C LEU A 167 10.19 27.09 -34.88
N GLU A 168 9.83 27.14 -36.16
CA GLU A 168 8.88 26.20 -36.75
C GLU A 168 9.42 24.77 -36.74
N GLN A 169 10.70 24.57 -37.07
CA GLN A 169 11.35 23.26 -36.98
C GLN A 169 11.31 22.68 -35.56
N LEU A 170 11.71 23.45 -34.54
CA LEU A 170 11.71 22.99 -33.15
C LEU A 170 10.29 22.72 -32.63
N LYS A 171 9.33 23.57 -32.98
CA LYS A 171 7.92 23.34 -32.64
C LYS A 171 7.38 22.07 -33.31
N ALA A 172 7.67 21.85 -34.59
CA ALA A 172 7.25 20.64 -35.31
C ALA A 172 7.89 19.37 -34.71
N ALA A 173 9.19 19.40 -34.41
CA ALA A 173 9.88 18.29 -33.76
C ALA A 173 9.29 17.99 -32.36
N ARG A 174 8.95 19.03 -31.60
CA ARG A 174 8.28 18.89 -30.29
C ARG A 174 6.89 18.28 -30.42
N LEU A 175 6.11 18.67 -31.43
CA LEU A 175 4.79 18.07 -31.69
C LEU A 175 4.91 16.57 -31.98
N VAL A 176 5.90 16.16 -32.79
CA VAL A 176 6.17 14.73 -33.05
C VAL A 176 6.61 14.01 -31.77
N LYS A 177 7.52 14.60 -30.99
CA LYS A 177 7.99 14.04 -29.71
C LYS A 177 6.85 13.88 -28.69
N ASN A 178 5.94 14.84 -28.64
CA ASN A 178 4.76 14.80 -27.76
C ASN A 178 3.68 13.82 -28.25
N GLN A 179 3.71 13.43 -29.53
CA GLN A 179 2.81 12.44 -30.12
C GLN A 179 3.29 11.00 -29.93
N ILE A 180 4.57 10.78 -29.62
CA ILE A 180 5.08 9.45 -29.30
C ILE A 180 4.67 9.14 -27.85
N GLU A 181 3.59 8.36 -27.70
CA GLU A 181 3.21 7.79 -26.41
C GLU A 181 4.43 7.05 -25.83
N PRO A 182 4.85 7.36 -24.58
CA PRO A 182 6.01 6.69 -23.98
C PRO A 182 5.85 5.17 -24.07
N GLN A 183 6.93 4.49 -24.45
CA GLN A 183 6.88 3.06 -24.78
C GLN A 183 6.37 2.20 -23.61
N ASP A 184 6.69 2.59 -22.37
CA ASP A 184 6.19 1.96 -21.14
C ASP A 184 4.67 2.08 -21.00
N VAL A 185 4.07 3.21 -21.40
CA VAL A 185 2.62 3.44 -21.39
C VAL A 185 1.95 2.55 -22.45
N ALA A 186 2.52 2.48 -23.66
CA ALA A 186 2.02 1.63 -24.73
C ALA A 186 2.04 0.14 -24.34
N ILE A 187 3.13 -0.33 -23.72
CA ILE A 187 3.24 -1.70 -23.19
C ILE A 187 2.22 -1.94 -22.07
N ALA A 188 2.12 -1.01 -21.11
CA ALA A 188 1.16 -1.12 -20.01
C ALA A 188 -0.29 -1.22 -20.49
N LYS A 189 -0.64 -0.45 -21.53
CA LYS A 189 -1.95 -0.55 -22.19
C LYS A 189 -2.17 -1.94 -22.80
N GLN A 190 -1.19 -2.47 -23.54
CA GLN A 190 -1.30 -3.80 -24.13
C GLN A 190 -1.47 -4.90 -23.07
N LEU A 191 -0.71 -4.82 -21.98
CA LEU A 191 -0.81 -5.75 -20.85
C LEU A 191 -2.20 -5.67 -20.19
N TYR A 192 -2.74 -4.47 -20.00
CA TYR A 192 -4.06 -4.26 -19.41
C TYR A 192 -5.17 -4.83 -20.31
N ASP A 193 -5.12 -4.53 -21.61
CA ASP A 193 -6.09 -5.05 -22.59
C ASP A 193 -6.03 -6.59 -22.65
N GLY A 194 -4.82 -7.16 -22.60
CA GLY A 194 -4.61 -8.60 -22.50
C GLY A 194 -5.19 -9.20 -21.22
N ALA A 195 -5.01 -8.54 -20.07
CA ALA A 195 -5.54 -9.00 -18.80
C ALA A 195 -7.07 -8.98 -18.77
N GLN A 196 -7.70 -7.97 -19.38
CA GLN A 196 -9.15 -7.93 -19.54
C GLN A 196 -9.67 -9.05 -20.44
N ALA A 197 -8.96 -9.37 -21.53
CA ALA A 197 -9.30 -10.50 -22.38
C ALA A 197 -9.12 -11.85 -21.66
N ALA A 198 -8.06 -12.01 -20.86
CA ALA A 198 -7.85 -13.19 -20.02
C ALA A 198 -8.99 -13.35 -18.99
N ARG A 199 -9.37 -12.26 -18.32
CA ARG A 199 -10.53 -12.21 -17.41
C ARG A 199 -11.82 -12.63 -18.11
N ALA A 200 -12.08 -12.14 -19.32
CA ALA A 200 -13.28 -12.49 -20.10
C ALA A 200 -13.34 -13.99 -20.44
N ARG A 201 -12.18 -14.64 -20.63
CA ARG A 201 -12.04 -16.09 -20.83
C ARG A 201 -11.97 -16.89 -19.52
N GLN A 202 -12.06 -16.22 -18.36
CA GLN A 202 -11.84 -16.80 -17.04
C GLN A 202 -10.44 -17.43 -16.88
N ASP A 203 -9.47 -16.98 -17.68
CA ASP A 203 -8.06 -17.31 -17.52
C ASP A 203 -7.46 -16.44 -16.41
N TRP A 204 -7.76 -16.82 -15.17
CA TRP A 204 -7.38 -16.05 -13.98
C TRP A 204 -5.88 -16.04 -13.75
N ASN A 205 -5.17 -17.12 -14.10
CA ASN A 205 -3.72 -17.19 -13.98
C ASN A 205 -3.05 -16.25 -14.99
N GLY A 206 -3.45 -16.31 -16.27
CA GLY A 206 -2.95 -15.39 -17.29
C GLY A 206 -3.27 -13.92 -16.98
N ALA A 207 -4.44 -13.64 -16.41
CA ALA A 207 -4.79 -12.30 -15.94
C ALA A 207 -3.84 -11.80 -14.84
N VAL A 208 -3.53 -12.63 -13.83
CA VAL A 208 -2.56 -12.27 -12.77
C VAL A 208 -1.19 -11.97 -13.36
N ASP A 209 -0.68 -12.84 -14.25
CA ASP A 209 0.66 -12.70 -14.80
C ASP A 209 0.81 -11.39 -15.59
N LEU A 210 -0.19 -11.05 -16.41
CA LEU A 210 -0.23 -9.81 -17.18
C LEU A 210 -0.31 -8.55 -16.29
N LEU A 211 -1.11 -8.59 -15.22
CA LEU A 211 -1.29 -7.46 -14.31
C LEU A 211 -0.06 -7.25 -13.42
N GLU A 212 0.59 -8.32 -12.97
CA GLU A 212 1.85 -8.25 -12.24
C GLU A 212 3.00 -7.72 -13.13
N GLU A 213 3.05 -8.13 -14.40
CA GLU A 213 3.99 -7.55 -15.38
C GLU A 213 3.70 -6.07 -15.61
N LEU A 214 2.42 -5.70 -15.75
CA LEU A 214 2.03 -4.29 -15.88
C LEU A 214 2.53 -3.47 -14.70
N ARG A 215 2.36 -3.95 -13.46
CA ARG A 215 2.86 -3.26 -12.26
C ARG A 215 4.38 -3.11 -12.25
N ARG A 216 5.13 -4.05 -12.83
CA ARG A 216 6.59 -3.97 -13.01
C ARG A 216 7.00 -2.94 -14.06
N VAL A 217 6.32 -2.94 -15.21
CA VAL A 217 6.60 -2.02 -16.33
C VAL A 217 6.21 -0.58 -15.97
N LYS A 218 4.99 -0.40 -15.46
CA LYS A 218 4.41 0.91 -15.16
C LYS A 218 3.41 0.86 -14.00
N SER A 219 3.92 1.04 -12.79
CA SER A 219 3.14 0.93 -11.54
C SER A 219 2.02 1.97 -11.36
N ASP A 220 2.12 3.14 -11.99
CA ASP A 220 1.14 4.23 -11.91
C ASP A 220 0.03 4.14 -12.98
N TYR A 221 0.14 3.21 -13.94
CA TYR A 221 -0.85 3.03 -14.98
C TYR A 221 -2.17 2.49 -14.41
N ARG A 222 -3.21 3.33 -14.37
CA ARG A 222 -4.57 2.97 -13.94
C ARG A 222 -4.59 2.13 -12.65
N SER A 223 -3.74 2.50 -11.69
CA SER A 223 -3.40 1.67 -10.53
C SER A 223 -4.62 1.15 -9.75
N ALA A 224 -5.65 1.99 -9.58
CA ALA A 224 -6.90 1.58 -8.93
C ALA A 224 -7.64 0.46 -9.67
N GLU A 225 -7.75 0.56 -11.00
CA GLU A 225 -8.43 -0.44 -11.84
C GLU A 225 -7.61 -1.73 -11.92
N VAL A 226 -6.29 -1.61 -12.07
CA VAL A 226 -5.35 -2.73 -12.07
C VAL A 226 -5.43 -3.49 -10.75
N ASN A 227 -5.40 -2.79 -9.61
CA ASN A 227 -5.48 -3.41 -8.29
C ASN A 227 -6.84 -4.11 -8.09
N ALA A 228 -7.94 -3.49 -8.46
CA ALA A 228 -9.27 -4.10 -8.36
C ALA A 228 -9.40 -5.37 -9.21
N LEU A 229 -8.87 -5.34 -10.44
CA LEU A 229 -8.85 -6.50 -11.32
C LEU A 229 -7.91 -7.59 -10.81
N LEU A 230 -6.77 -7.22 -10.25
CA LEU A 230 -5.78 -8.14 -9.70
C LEU A 230 -6.32 -8.89 -8.47
N VAL A 231 -7.03 -8.22 -7.56
CA VAL A 231 -7.73 -8.89 -6.43
C VAL A 231 -8.73 -9.91 -6.97
N THR A 232 -9.54 -9.53 -7.96
CA THR A 232 -10.50 -10.43 -8.60
C THR A 232 -9.80 -11.64 -9.23
N ALA A 233 -8.69 -11.41 -9.93
CA ALA A 233 -7.92 -12.46 -10.59
C ALA A 233 -7.29 -13.40 -9.56
N TYR A 234 -6.69 -12.89 -8.48
CA TYR A 234 -6.12 -13.70 -7.41
C TYR A 234 -7.15 -14.59 -6.72
N VAL A 235 -8.31 -14.04 -6.32
CA VAL A 235 -9.35 -14.82 -5.66
C VAL A 235 -9.85 -15.95 -6.55
N ASN A 236 -10.11 -15.68 -7.83
CA ASN A 236 -10.60 -16.71 -8.74
C ASN A 236 -9.51 -17.72 -9.15
N ALA A 237 -8.25 -17.29 -9.29
CA ALA A 237 -7.12 -18.20 -9.48
C ALA A 237 -6.94 -19.11 -8.26
N GLY A 238 -7.12 -18.59 -7.04
CA GLY A 238 -7.11 -19.38 -5.82
C GLY A 238 -8.24 -20.41 -5.77
N LYS A 239 -9.46 -20.03 -6.15
CA LYS A 239 -10.59 -20.97 -6.28
C LYS A 239 -10.31 -22.06 -7.31
N LEU A 240 -9.73 -21.71 -8.46
CA LEU A 240 -9.31 -22.69 -9.47
C LEU A 240 -8.27 -23.66 -8.91
N ALA A 241 -7.29 -23.16 -8.13
CA ALA A 241 -6.31 -24.01 -7.46
C ALA A 241 -6.97 -24.98 -6.45
N LEU A 242 -8.00 -24.56 -5.71
CA LEU A 242 -8.77 -25.46 -4.84
C LEU A 242 -9.46 -26.58 -5.62
N THR A 243 -9.99 -26.30 -6.82
CA THR A 243 -10.59 -27.37 -7.66
C THR A 243 -9.56 -28.37 -8.17
N ALA A 244 -8.30 -27.93 -8.32
CA ALA A 244 -7.17 -28.80 -8.64
C ALA A 244 -6.55 -29.47 -7.39
N ASN A 245 -7.15 -29.26 -6.20
CA ASN A 245 -6.66 -29.71 -4.91
C ASN A 245 -5.28 -29.15 -4.51
N ASP A 246 -4.84 -28.05 -5.12
CA ASP A 246 -3.61 -27.33 -4.77
C ASP A 246 -3.93 -26.23 -3.74
N VAL A 247 -4.12 -26.66 -2.49
CA VAL A 247 -4.51 -25.77 -1.37
C VAL A 247 -3.40 -24.78 -1.03
N ASP A 248 -2.13 -25.10 -1.30
CA ASP A 248 -0.99 -24.22 -1.02
C ASP A 248 -0.93 -23.06 -2.00
N LEU A 249 -1.09 -23.35 -3.30
CA LEU A 249 -1.24 -22.32 -4.30
C LEU A 249 -2.48 -21.46 -4.02
N ALA A 250 -3.61 -22.08 -3.68
CA ALA A 250 -4.82 -21.35 -3.32
C ALA A 250 -4.57 -20.34 -2.18
N ARG A 251 -3.98 -20.81 -1.07
CA ARG A 251 -3.63 -19.96 0.08
C ARG A 251 -2.76 -18.78 -0.34
N ARG A 252 -1.67 -19.02 -1.09
CA ARG A 252 -0.80 -17.93 -1.57
C ARG A 252 -1.53 -16.91 -2.43
N ARG A 253 -2.47 -17.34 -3.28
CA ARG A 253 -3.27 -16.45 -4.11
C ARG A 253 -4.21 -15.60 -3.25
N PHE A 254 -4.85 -16.18 -2.23
CA PHE A 254 -5.66 -15.41 -1.29
C PHE A 254 -4.83 -14.44 -0.44
N ASP A 255 -3.64 -14.84 0.03
CA ASP A 255 -2.70 -13.96 0.73
C ASP A 255 -2.28 -12.78 -0.18
N ALA A 256 -2.02 -13.03 -1.47
CA ALA A 256 -1.70 -11.99 -2.45
C ALA A 256 -2.89 -11.03 -2.70
N ALA A 257 -4.12 -11.55 -2.77
CA ALA A 257 -5.31 -10.70 -2.83
C ALA A 257 -5.42 -9.78 -1.60
N LEU A 258 -5.19 -10.32 -0.40
CA LEU A 258 -5.24 -9.58 0.86
C LEU A 258 -4.10 -8.57 1.02
N ALA A 259 -2.97 -8.78 0.34
CA ALA A 259 -1.90 -7.79 0.30
C ALA A 259 -2.30 -6.54 -0.51
N VAL A 260 -3.20 -6.69 -1.48
CA VAL A 260 -3.73 -5.58 -2.30
C VAL A 260 -4.97 -4.96 -1.65
N ASP A 261 -5.89 -5.79 -1.16
CA ASP A 261 -7.09 -5.39 -0.41
C ASP A 261 -7.22 -6.19 0.90
N PRO A 262 -6.69 -5.67 2.03
CA PRO A 262 -6.75 -6.35 3.34
C PRO A 262 -8.17 -6.61 3.86
N ASN A 263 -9.17 -5.91 3.32
CA ASN A 263 -10.56 -5.99 3.76
C ASN A 263 -11.41 -6.92 2.90
N HIS A 264 -10.82 -7.62 1.93
CA HIS A 264 -11.53 -8.53 1.05
C HIS A 264 -12.07 -9.75 1.82
N ALA A 265 -13.37 -9.72 2.16
CA ALA A 265 -14.00 -10.70 3.05
C ALA A 265 -13.91 -12.16 2.54
N GLU A 266 -14.11 -12.36 1.24
CA GLU A 266 -14.05 -13.69 0.63
C GLU A 266 -12.64 -14.28 0.68
N ALA A 267 -11.62 -13.49 0.31
CA ALA A 267 -10.23 -13.93 0.33
C ALA A 267 -9.81 -14.32 1.75
N ARG A 268 -10.20 -13.53 2.76
CA ARG A 268 -9.93 -13.83 4.18
C ARG A 268 -10.55 -15.17 4.59
N THR A 269 -11.83 -15.36 4.26
CA THR A 269 -12.55 -16.60 4.58
C THR A 269 -11.90 -17.82 3.94
N LEU A 270 -11.56 -17.73 2.65
CA LEU A 270 -10.94 -18.84 1.92
C LEU A 270 -9.52 -19.14 2.40
N ARG A 271 -8.75 -18.10 2.75
CA ARG A 271 -7.42 -18.21 3.33
C ARG A 271 -7.46 -18.88 4.70
N ASP A 272 -8.40 -18.52 5.56
CA ASP A 272 -8.54 -19.13 6.89
C ASP A 272 -8.96 -20.60 6.81
N ARG A 273 -9.82 -20.95 5.84
CA ARG A 273 -10.15 -22.35 5.52
C ARG A 273 -8.92 -23.13 5.01
N ALA A 274 -8.10 -22.53 4.17
CA ALA A 274 -6.84 -23.13 3.72
C ALA A 274 -5.88 -23.36 4.89
N LEU A 275 -5.80 -22.43 5.85
CA LEU A 275 -4.98 -22.62 7.07
C LEU A 275 -5.49 -23.77 7.94
N LEU A 276 -6.81 -23.89 8.15
CA LEU A 276 -7.40 -25.05 8.84
C LEU A 276 -7.02 -26.36 8.13
N TYR A 277 -7.10 -26.39 6.80
CA TYR A 277 -6.67 -27.54 6.03
C TYR A 277 -5.20 -27.92 6.31
N PHE A 278 -4.29 -26.94 6.28
CA PHE A 278 -2.87 -27.16 6.58
C PHE A 278 -2.62 -27.66 7.99
N HIS A 279 -3.31 -27.11 8.99
CA HIS A 279 -3.20 -27.58 10.38
C HIS A 279 -3.63 -29.04 10.51
N GLY A 280 -4.73 -29.42 9.85
CA GLY A 280 -5.19 -30.81 9.82
C GLY A 280 -4.15 -31.74 9.18
N VAL A 281 -3.59 -31.35 8.02
CA VAL A 281 -2.57 -32.14 7.31
C VAL A 281 -1.30 -32.28 8.16
N GLN A 282 -0.85 -31.23 8.83
CA GLN A 282 0.35 -31.28 9.70
C GLN A 282 0.15 -32.18 10.92
N ALA A 283 -1.07 -32.27 11.45
CA ALA A 283 -1.39 -33.13 12.57
C ALA A 283 -1.53 -34.61 12.18
N MET A 284 -1.83 -34.94 10.92
CA MET A 284 -1.89 -36.34 10.47
C MET A 284 -0.55 -37.05 10.71
N GLY A 285 -0.59 -38.24 11.31
CA GLY A 285 0.62 -39.02 11.62
C GLY A 285 1.36 -38.62 12.89
N THR A 286 0.92 -37.58 13.60
CA THR A 286 1.50 -37.15 14.89
C THR A 286 0.43 -36.96 15.95
N ASP A 287 -0.62 -36.23 15.61
CA ASP A 287 -1.76 -35.95 16.48
C ASP A 287 -3.07 -36.19 15.73
N TRP A 288 -3.44 -37.47 15.64
CA TRP A 288 -4.64 -37.89 14.94
C TRP A 288 -5.93 -37.28 15.51
N ALA A 289 -5.99 -37.04 16.82
CA ALA A 289 -7.14 -36.41 17.45
C ALA A 289 -7.31 -34.97 16.99
N ASN A 290 -6.23 -34.18 16.98
CA ASN A 290 -6.27 -32.81 16.46
C ASN A 290 -6.48 -32.75 14.95
N ALA A 291 -5.96 -33.72 14.19
CA ALA A 291 -6.25 -33.83 12.75
C ALA A 291 -7.75 -34.00 12.49
N VAL A 292 -8.41 -34.93 13.20
CA VAL A 292 -9.86 -35.15 13.12
C VAL A 292 -10.61 -33.88 13.50
N LEU A 293 -10.33 -33.27 14.65
CA LEU A 293 -11.02 -32.04 15.11
C LEU A 293 -10.91 -30.91 14.09
N THR A 294 -9.71 -30.70 13.53
CA THR A 294 -9.47 -29.63 12.57
C THR A 294 -10.20 -29.86 11.26
N PHE A 295 -10.16 -31.08 10.72
CA PHE A 295 -10.89 -31.40 9.49
C PHE A 295 -12.40 -31.47 9.69
N GLN A 296 -12.90 -31.84 10.87
CA GLN A 296 -14.32 -31.78 11.21
C GLN A 296 -14.82 -30.34 11.18
N GLU A 297 -14.07 -29.43 11.79
CA GLU A 297 -14.38 -28.00 11.78
C GLU A 297 -14.40 -27.44 10.35
N LEU A 298 -13.41 -27.80 9.53
CA LEU A 298 -13.37 -27.39 8.13
C LEU A 298 -14.53 -27.98 7.33
N TYR A 299 -14.83 -29.27 7.50
CA TYR A 299 -15.93 -29.96 6.83
C TYR A 299 -17.30 -29.38 7.21
N ALA A 300 -17.50 -29.03 8.48
CA ALA A 300 -18.73 -28.38 8.95
C ALA A 300 -18.93 -26.99 8.33
N ARG A 301 -17.84 -26.24 8.11
CA ARG A 301 -17.88 -24.90 7.51
C ARG A 301 -18.01 -24.92 5.99
N ASP A 302 -17.34 -25.88 5.34
CA ASP A 302 -17.29 -26.00 3.89
C ASP A 302 -17.04 -27.46 3.48
N PRO A 303 -18.11 -28.27 3.32
CA PRO A 303 -17.97 -29.68 2.95
C PRO A 303 -17.29 -29.93 1.61
N ASN A 304 -17.22 -28.91 0.74
CA ASN A 304 -16.67 -28.99 -0.61
C ASN A 304 -15.29 -28.32 -0.73
N PHE A 305 -14.67 -27.95 0.40
CA PHE A 305 -13.36 -27.31 0.38
C PHE A 305 -12.28 -28.31 -0.04
N ALA A 306 -11.80 -28.20 -1.27
CA ALA A 306 -10.78 -29.09 -1.84
C ALA A 306 -11.17 -30.58 -1.62
N ASP A 307 -10.30 -31.40 -1.05
CA ASP A 307 -10.56 -32.79 -0.69
C ASP A 307 -10.85 -33.01 0.82
N VAL A 308 -11.37 -32.00 1.53
CA VAL A 308 -11.58 -32.07 2.99
C VAL A 308 -12.38 -33.29 3.45
N LYS A 309 -13.40 -33.71 2.71
CA LYS A 309 -14.18 -34.92 3.04
C LYS A 309 -13.28 -36.16 3.08
N ILE A 310 -12.38 -36.26 2.10
CA ILE A 310 -11.41 -37.36 2.00
C ILE A 310 -10.41 -37.25 3.15
N LYS A 311 -9.86 -36.06 3.40
CA LYS A 311 -8.90 -35.83 4.49
C LYS A 311 -9.48 -36.12 5.88
N LEU A 312 -10.73 -35.73 6.12
CA LEU A 312 -11.43 -36.06 7.36
C LEU A 312 -11.61 -37.57 7.52
N ARG A 313 -12.04 -38.26 6.46
CA ARG A 313 -12.16 -39.72 6.45
C ARG A 313 -10.80 -40.38 6.75
N ASP A 314 -9.74 -39.92 6.11
CA ASP A 314 -8.39 -40.47 6.28
C ASP A 314 -7.85 -40.20 7.70
N ALA A 315 -8.15 -39.03 8.28
CA ALA A 315 -7.82 -38.73 9.68
C ALA A 315 -8.55 -39.65 10.66
N HIS A 316 -9.83 -39.93 10.42
CA HIS A 316 -10.59 -40.91 11.21
C HIS A 316 -10.02 -42.32 11.10
N ILE A 317 -9.61 -42.76 9.90
CA ILE A 317 -8.96 -44.06 9.70
C ILE A 317 -7.64 -44.10 10.49
N GLY A 318 -6.77 -43.11 10.30
CA GLY A 318 -5.49 -43.04 10.99
C GLY A 318 -5.63 -43.02 12.52
N TYR A 319 -6.60 -42.26 13.04
CA TYR A 319 -6.88 -42.25 14.48
C TYR A 319 -7.40 -43.60 14.96
N GLY A 320 -8.31 -44.22 14.21
CA GLY A 320 -8.85 -45.53 14.51
C GLY A 320 -7.77 -46.61 14.60
N ASP A 321 -6.87 -46.62 13.63
CA ASP A 321 -5.74 -47.57 13.55
C ASP A 321 -4.75 -47.36 14.70
N PHE A 322 -4.47 -46.09 15.01
CA PHE A 322 -3.62 -45.73 16.14
C PHE A 322 -4.23 -46.19 17.48
N ALA A 323 -5.50 -45.90 17.70
CA ALA A 323 -6.22 -46.32 18.90
C ALA A 323 -6.28 -47.86 19.02
N ASN A 324 -6.52 -48.58 17.92
CA ASN A 324 -6.51 -50.04 17.88
C ASN A 324 -5.16 -50.62 18.33
N ARG A 325 -4.04 -50.07 17.83
CA ARG A 325 -2.69 -50.50 18.21
C ARG A 325 -2.38 -50.25 19.69
N GLN A 326 -2.98 -49.23 20.28
CA GLN A 326 -2.85 -48.92 21.71
C GLN A 326 -3.84 -49.70 22.61
N GLY A 327 -4.70 -50.55 22.04
CA GLY A 327 -5.73 -51.27 22.79
C GLY A 327 -6.92 -50.41 23.19
N ALA A 328 -7.02 -49.17 22.70
CA ALA A 328 -8.14 -48.26 22.92
C ALA A 328 -9.30 -48.57 21.95
N PHE A 329 -9.81 -49.81 22.01
CA PHE A 329 -10.73 -50.37 21.00
C PHE A 329 -12.03 -49.59 20.82
N CYS A 330 -12.56 -48.97 21.89
CA CYS A 330 -13.79 -48.19 21.78
C CYS A 330 -13.60 -46.84 21.08
N ILE A 331 -12.43 -46.21 21.25
CA ILE A 331 -12.06 -45.03 20.46
C ILE A 331 -11.90 -45.46 19.01
N ALA A 332 -11.17 -46.55 18.77
CA ALA A 332 -10.98 -47.07 17.42
C ALA A 332 -12.29 -47.37 16.69
N ALA A 333 -13.24 -48.01 17.38
CA ALA A 333 -14.57 -48.27 16.87
C ALA A 333 -15.29 -46.97 16.46
N ARG A 334 -15.30 -45.95 17.32
CA ARG A 334 -15.92 -44.64 17.02
C ARG A 334 -15.33 -44.02 15.77
N GLU A 335 -14.01 -43.91 15.70
CA GLU A 335 -13.31 -43.24 14.59
C GLU A 335 -13.50 -44.01 13.27
N LEU A 336 -13.36 -45.34 13.27
CA LEU A 336 -13.55 -46.14 12.06
C LEU A 336 -15.00 -46.13 11.58
N ASN A 337 -15.99 -46.15 12.48
CA ASN A 337 -17.39 -45.98 12.10
C ASN A 337 -17.65 -44.59 11.47
N ALA A 338 -17.02 -43.54 11.99
CA ALA A 338 -17.10 -42.20 11.39
C ALA A 338 -16.47 -42.16 9.98
N ALA A 339 -15.34 -42.83 9.77
CA ALA A 339 -14.74 -42.99 8.45
C ALA A 339 -15.68 -43.72 7.48
N VAL A 340 -16.35 -44.80 7.92
CA VAL A 340 -17.35 -45.52 7.12
C VAL A 340 -18.52 -44.62 6.74
N ALA A 341 -19.03 -43.80 7.67
CA ALA A 341 -20.09 -42.84 7.38
C ALA A 341 -19.68 -41.78 6.33
N LEU A 342 -18.38 -41.48 6.23
CA LEU A 342 -17.81 -40.59 5.21
C LEU A 342 -17.50 -41.31 3.88
N GLY A 343 -17.85 -42.60 3.76
CA GLY A 343 -17.69 -43.40 2.55
C GLY A 343 -16.33 -44.10 2.45
N ALA A 344 -15.83 -44.65 3.56
CA ALA A 344 -14.68 -45.56 3.52
C ALA A 344 -15.04 -46.91 2.87
N ASP A 345 -14.03 -47.59 2.33
CA ASP A 345 -14.19 -48.82 1.57
C ASP A 345 -14.55 -50.05 2.44
N ALA A 346 -14.76 -51.19 1.79
CA ALA A 346 -15.12 -52.44 2.45
C ALA A 346 -14.04 -52.95 3.43
N GLY A 347 -12.77 -52.61 3.21
CA GLY A 347 -11.69 -52.95 4.13
C GLY A 347 -11.84 -52.21 5.45
N VAL A 348 -12.05 -50.90 5.39
CA VAL A 348 -12.31 -50.08 6.59
C VAL A 348 -13.62 -50.48 7.27
N GLN A 349 -14.65 -50.87 6.52
CA GLN A 349 -15.90 -51.40 7.08
C GLN A 349 -15.68 -52.68 7.91
N ALA A 350 -14.88 -53.61 7.40
CA ALA A 350 -14.50 -54.82 8.14
C ALA A 350 -13.70 -54.49 9.40
N GLN A 351 -12.78 -53.52 9.31
CA GLN A 351 -12.00 -53.04 10.45
C GLN A 351 -12.87 -52.38 11.53
N ALA A 352 -13.84 -51.56 11.13
CA ALA A 352 -14.82 -50.96 12.03
C ALA A 352 -15.63 -52.05 12.75
N ALA A 353 -16.10 -53.08 12.02
CA ALA A 353 -16.82 -54.21 12.61
C ALA A 353 -15.97 -54.99 13.65
N ALA A 354 -14.69 -55.22 13.34
CA ALA A 354 -13.75 -55.84 14.27
C ALA A 354 -13.51 -54.97 15.52
N ALA A 355 -13.26 -53.67 15.35
CA ALA A 355 -13.06 -52.73 16.46
C ALA A 355 -14.32 -52.64 17.35
N ASN A 356 -15.52 -52.65 16.76
CA ASN A 356 -16.79 -52.71 17.50
C ASN A 356 -16.88 -53.99 18.36
N ALA A 357 -16.46 -55.15 17.85
CA ALA A 357 -16.45 -56.41 18.59
C ALA A 357 -15.42 -56.37 19.75
N SER A 358 -14.20 -55.88 19.48
CA SER A 358 -13.17 -55.70 20.51
C SER A 358 -13.58 -54.71 21.60
N CYS A 359 -14.23 -53.61 21.23
CA CYS A 359 -14.79 -52.66 22.21
C CYS A 359 -15.83 -53.33 23.11
N LYS A 360 -16.78 -54.08 22.56
CA LYS A 360 -17.78 -54.84 23.35
C LYS A 360 -17.12 -55.81 24.32
N GLN A 361 -16.09 -56.54 23.88
CA GLN A 361 -15.35 -57.45 24.74
C GLN A 361 -14.58 -56.72 25.85
N ALA A 362 -13.95 -55.58 25.53
CA ALA A 362 -13.22 -54.77 26.51
C ALA A 362 -14.14 -54.19 27.60
N ILE A 363 -15.39 -53.85 27.27
CA ILE A 363 -16.40 -53.41 28.24
C ILE A 363 -16.81 -54.56 29.18
N LEU A 364 -16.98 -55.77 28.63
CA LEU A 364 -17.39 -56.95 29.40
C LEU A 364 -16.28 -57.50 30.30
N ASN A 365 -15.02 -57.27 29.95
CA ASN A 365 -13.87 -57.70 30.74
C ASN A 365 -12.88 -56.54 30.93
N PRO A 366 -13.18 -55.61 31.86
CA PRO A 366 -12.42 -54.38 32.02
C PRO A 366 -10.99 -54.68 32.50
N THR A 367 -10.05 -54.62 31.56
CA THR A 367 -8.62 -54.49 31.85
C THR A 367 -8.31 -52.99 31.85
N PRO A 368 -7.38 -52.45 32.68
CA PRO A 368 -7.05 -51.03 32.66
C PRO A 368 -6.66 -50.57 31.25
N THR A 369 -7.58 -49.85 30.60
CA THR A 369 -7.44 -49.32 29.24
C THR A 369 -6.49 -48.14 29.27
N ALA A 370 -5.40 -48.20 28.51
CA ALA A 370 -4.57 -47.03 28.28
C ALA A 370 -5.36 -46.03 27.40
N THR A 371 -5.48 -44.79 27.86
CA THR A 371 -5.84 -43.68 26.97
C THR A 371 -4.77 -43.62 25.86
N PRO A 372 -5.15 -43.49 24.57
CA PRO A 372 -4.16 -43.40 23.51
C PRO A 372 -3.24 -42.22 23.82
N THR A 373 -1.96 -42.53 24.03
CA THR A 373 -0.93 -41.52 24.29
C THR A 373 -0.69 -40.77 22.98
N LEU A 374 -0.60 -39.43 23.02
CA LEU A 374 -0.29 -38.62 21.83
C LEU A 374 1.02 -39.10 21.18
N GLU A 375 1.02 -39.28 19.86
CA GLU A 375 2.21 -39.67 19.10
C GLU A 375 3.18 -38.47 19.05
N GLY A 376 4.08 -38.42 20.03
CA GLY A 376 4.98 -37.29 20.27
C GLY A 376 5.60 -37.27 21.67
N GLY A 377 5.08 -38.08 22.60
CA GLY A 377 5.79 -38.40 23.83
C GLY A 377 6.94 -39.36 23.55
N ALA A 378 8.15 -38.83 23.32
CA ALA A 378 9.35 -39.65 23.29
C ALA A 378 9.40 -40.51 24.56
N THR A 379 9.29 -41.82 24.40
CA THR A 379 9.62 -42.79 25.43
C THR A 379 11.08 -42.55 25.81
N ALA A 380 11.31 -41.99 27.00
CA ALA A 380 12.65 -41.85 27.55
C ALA A 380 13.22 -43.25 27.79
N LEU A 381 13.96 -43.78 26.80
CA LEU A 381 14.91 -44.85 27.05
C LEU A 381 16.04 -44.26 27.90
N PRO A 382 16.47 -44.92 28.99
CA PRO A 382 17.61 -44.45 29.78
C PRO A 382 18.88 -44.67 28.96
N ILE A 383 19.33 -43.66 28.23
CA ILE A 383 20.67 -43.64 27.66
C ILE A 383 21.58 -43.01 28.71
N ALA A 384 22.54 -43.81 29.21
CA ALA A 384 23.63 -43.31 30.03
C ALA A 384 24.47 -42.34 29.18
N VAL A 385 24.41 -41.04 29.51
CA VAL A 385 25.17 -40.00 28.84
C VAL A 385 26.55 -39.91 29.48
N THR A 386 27.58 -40.35 28.77
CA THR A 386 28.95 -39.84 28.97
C THR A 386 29.02 -38.43 28.35
N PRO A 387 29.39 -37.38 29.10
CA PRO A 387 29.42 -36.02 28.57
C PRO A 387 30.55 -35.85 27.53
N ASN A 388 30.20 -35.42 26.31
CA ASN A 388 31.17 -34.90 25.35
C ASN A 388 31.30 -33.36 25.57
N PRO A 389 32.47 -32.85 25.97
CA PRO A 389 32.66 -31.43 26.29
C PRO A 389 32.75 -30.49 25.08
N TYR A 390 32.48 -30.94 23.84
CA TYR A 390 32.62 -30.11 22.64
C TYR A 390 31.39 -30.05 21.70
N ALA A 391 30.20 -30.44 22.17
CA ALA A 391 28.98 -30.23 21.38
C ALA A 391 28.49 -28.78 21.49
N THR A 392 28.57 -28.02 20.39
CA THR A 392 27.95 -26.71 20.21
C THR A 392 26.41 -26.85 20.30
N PRO A 393 25.70 -26.06 21.13
CA PRO A 393 24.27 -26.24 21.32
C PRO A 393 23.49 -25.82 20.07
N LEU A 394 22.76 -26.78 19.47
CA LEU A 394 21.63 -26.48 18.61
C LEU A 394 20.51 -25.85 19.46
N PRO A 395 19.69 -24.94 18.90
CA PRO A 395 18.52 -24.43 19.60
C PRO A 395 17.57 -25.59 19.88
N VAL A 396 17.47 -25.97 21.16
CA VAL A 396 16.42 -26.85 21.65
C VAL A 396 15.13 -26.04 21.54
N VAL A 397 14.27 -26.39 20.58
CA VAL A 397 12.87 -25.98 20.63
C VAL A 397 12.29 -26.59 21.89
N SER A 398 12.15 -25.76 22.92
CA SER A 398 11.55 -26.14 24.19
C SER A 398 10.07 -26.39 23.96
N VAL A 399 9.68 -27.63 23.70
CA VAL A 399 8.31 -28.08 23.98
C VAL A 399 8.21 -28.31 25.49
N LYS A 400 8.30 -27.22 26.27
CA LYS A 400 7.72 -27.20 27.61
C LYS A 400 6.24 -26.88 27.46
N GLY A 401 5.49 -27.88 27.01
CA GLY A 401 4.03 -27.83 27.11
C GLY A 401 3.67 -27.80 28.59
N ILE A 402 3.04 -26.72 29.01
CA ILE A 402 2.43 -26.63 30.33
C ILE A 402 1.29 -27.63 30.36
N VAL A 403 1.35 -28.65 31.22
CA VAL A 403 0.31 -29.68 31.32
C VAL A 403 -0.58 -29.38 32.53
N TYR A 404 -1.83 -29.01 32.29
CA TYR A 404 -2.84 -28.94 33.34
C TYR A 404 -3.56 -30.29 33.47
N THR A 405 -3.62 -30.82 34.69
CA THR A 405 -4.38 -32.03 35.01
C THR A 405 -5.66 -31.66 35.76
N PRO A 406 -6.84 -32.13 35.32
CA PRO A 406 -8.08 -31.88 36.03
C PRO A 406 -8.18 -32.75 37.29
N ARG A 407 -8.69 -32.16 38.37
CA ARG A 407 -9.21 -32.82 39.57
C ARG A 407 -10.68 -32.45 39.69
N VAL A 408 -11.54 -33.35 39.25
CA VAL A 408 -12.99 -33.16 39.36
C VAL A 408 -13.42 -33.49 40.78
N ARG A 409 -14.03 -32.51 41.46
CA ARG A 409 -14.78 -32.75 42.69
C ARG A 409 -16.26 -32.53 42.40
N VAL A 410 -16.94 -33.62 42.07
CA VAL A 410 -18.40 -33.61 42.00
C VAL A 410 -18.93 -33.60 43.44
N ARG A 411 -19.38 -32.44 43.95
CA ARG A 411 -20.18 -32.42 45.18
C ARG A 411 -21.60 -32.89 44.85
N GLN A 412 -21.81 -34.20 44.78
CA GLN A 412 -23.13 -34.77 44.54
C GLN A 412 -24.09 -34.61 45.75
N ASN A 413 -23.61 -34.23 46.94
CA ASN A 413 -24.37 -34.34 48.20
C ASN A 413 -24.42 -33.10 49.13
N ALA A 414 -24.17 -31.86 48.65
CA ALA A 414 -24.40 -30.67 49.47
C ALA A 414 -25.68 -29.95 49.02
N GLN A 415 -26.55 -29.56 49.96
CA GLN A 415 -27.87 -28.99 49.65
C GLN A 415 -27.80 -27.83 48.66
N CYS A 416 -28.59 -27.99 47.61
CA CYS A 416 -28.48 -27.31 46.35
C CYS A 416 -29.25 -25.97 46.34
N LYS A 417 -28.60 -24.82 46.07
CA LYS A 417 -29.25 -23.50 45.90
C LYS A 417 -28.67 -22.71 44.72
N GLY A 418 -29.45 -22.50 43.64
CA GLY A 418 -29.11 -21.57 42.55
C GLY A 418 -29.30 -22.13 41.12
N THR A 419 -29.07 -21.28 40.11
CA THR A 419 -28.94 -21.62 38.68
C THR A 419 -27.61 -22.34 38.45
N GLY A 420 -27.60 -23.49 37.77
CA GLY A 420 -26.39 -24.33 37.64
C GLY A 420 -25.20 -23.61 36.98
N ASN A 421 -23.99 -23.88 37.48
CA ASN A 421 -22.74 -23.35 36.94
C ASN A 421 -21.62 -24.41 37.03
N ILE A 422 -20.56 -24.21 36.24
CA ILE A 422 -19.29 -24.91 36.41
C ILE A 422 -18.27 -23.92 36.93
N LYS A 423 -17.59 -24.25 38.02
CA LYS A 423 -16.58 -23.40 38.65
C LYS A 423 -15.37 -24.21 39.07
N GLY A 424 -14.31 -23.54 39.50
CA GLY A 424 -13.18 -24.19 40.13
C GLY A 424 -11.93 -23.32 40.10
N ALA A 425 -10.83 -23.88 40.58
CA ALA A 425 -9.57 -23.16 40.71
C ALA A 425 -8.51 -23.71 39.77
N VAL A 426 -7.64 -22.85 39.24
CA VAL A 426 -6.39 -23.25 38.58
C VAL A 426 -5.22 -22.88 39.47
N GLN A 427 -4.39 -23.87 39.80
CA GLN A 427 -3.24 -23.71 40.69
C GLN A 427 -2.00 -24.36 40.09
N ASP A 428 -0.81 -23.97 40.54
CA ASP A 428 0.43 -24.65 40.19
C ASP A 428 0.69 -25.91 41.02
N ALA A 429 1.78 -26.63 40.70
CA ALA A 429 2.17 -27.85 41.41
C ALA A 429 2.45 -27.63 42.91
N GLN A 430 2.68 -26.39 43.33
CA GLN A 430 2.91 -25.99 44.72
C GLN A 430 1.63 -25.49 45.41
N GLY A 431 0.49 -25.48 44.70
CA GLY A 431 -0.80 -25.02 45.22
C GLY A 431 -0.98 -23.50 45.19
N LYS A 432 -0.12 -22.77 44.48
CA LYS A 432 -0.29 -21.32 44.30
C LYS A 432 -1.34 -21.05 43.21
N PRO A 433 -2.30 -20.13 43.44
CA PRO A 433 -3.31 -19.80 42.44
C PRO A 433 -2.69 -19.15 41.19
N LEU A 434 -3.22 -19.52 40.03
CA LEU A 434 -2.81 -19.00 38.73
C LEU A 434 -3.90 -18.11 38.15
N GLN A 435 -3.60 -16.81 38.03
CA GLN A 435 -4.49 -15.81 37.44
C GLN A 435 -4.43 -15.83 35.91
N ASN A 436 -5.52 -15.40 35.27
CA ASN A 436 -5.64 -15.15 33.83
C ASN A 436 -5.51 -16.41 32.95
N VAL A 437 -5.67 -17.59 33.51
CA VAL A 437 -5.69 -18.86 32.78
C VAL A 437 -7.05 -19.03 32.11
N GLY A 438 -7.05 -19.32 30.81
CA GLY A 438 -8.27 -19.53 30.04
C GLY A 438 -8.87 -20.91 30.24
N VAL A 439 -10.17 -20.98 30.51
CA VAL A 439 -10.95 -22.23 30.53
C VAL A 439 -12.06 -22.11 29.50
N LYS A 440 -12.01 -22.99 28.51
CA LYS A 440 -12.99 -23.09 27.42
C LYS A 440 -13.93 -24.25 27.69
N ILE A 441 -15.20 -24.03 27.37
CA ILE A 441 -16.23 -25.07 27.36
C ILE A 441 -16.91 -25.14 25.99
N TYR A 442 -17.30 -26.34 25.57
CA TYR A 442 -18.11 -26.55 24.37
C TYR A 442 -18.92 -27.84 24.49
N ASN A 443 -19.88 -28.06 23.61
CA ASN A 443 -20.58 -29.34 23.47
C ASN A 443 -20.55 -29.83 22.02
N ASP A 444 -20.97 -31.08 21.78
CA ASP A 444 -21.01 -31.72 20.46
C ASP A 444 -21.95 -31.02 19.44
N PHE A 445 -22.82 -30.11 19.90
CA PHE A 445 -23.81 -29.42 19.09
C PHE A 445 -23.38 -27.98 18.71
N GLY A 446 -22.14 -27.61 18.99
CA GLY A 446 -21.60 -26.29 18.63
C GLY A 446 -22.06 -25.14 19.55
N TYR A 447 -22.56 -25.43 20.74
CA TYR A 447 -22.78 -24.41 21.77
C TYR A 447 -21.42 -23.89 22.26
N LEU A 448 -21.12 -22.63 21.94
CA LEU A 448 -19.93 -21.89 22.38
C LEU A 448 -20.36 -20.75 23.35
N PRO A 449 -20.52 -21.03 24.66
CA PRO A 449 -20.75 -20.01 25.67
C PRO A 449 -19.39 -19.44 26.16
N PRO A 450 -19.37 -18.42 27.05
CA PRO A 450 -18.22 -17.54 27.17
C PRO A 450 -16.99 -18.24 27.78
N TYR A 451 -15.85 -17.85 27.23
CA TYR A 451 -14.52 -18.09 27.78
C TYR A 451 -14.42 -17.52 29.20
N ALA A 452 -14.06 -18.34 30.19
CA ALA A 452 -13.78 -17.85 31.54
C ALA A 452 -12.26 -17.75 31.74
N ARG A 453 -11.83 -16.67 32.41
CA ARG A 453 -10.45 -16.54 32.90
C ARG A 453 -10.43 -16.58 34.40
N THR A 454 -9.40 -17.19 34.95
CA THR A 454 -9.20 -17.18 36.39
C THR A 454 -8.89 -15.78 36.93
N ASP A 455 -9.46 -15.46 38.09
CA ASP A 455 -9.19 -14.22 38.81
C ASP A 455 -7.85 -14.26 39.57
N SER A 456 -7.56 -13.24 40.40
CA SER A 456 -6.34 -13.20 41.21
C SER A 456 -6.24 -14.30 42.27
N ALA A 457 -7.35 -14.93 42.62
CA ALA A 457 -7.41 -16.10 43.50
C ALA A 457 -7.32 -17.42 42.71
N GLY A 458 -7.17 -17.36 41.39
CA GLY A 458 -7.09 -18.53 40.51
C GLY A 458 -8.46 -19.16 40.25
N GLU A 459 -9.56 -18.52 40.61
CA GLU A 459 -10.91 -19.07 40.51
C GLU A 459 -11.58 -18.65 39.20
N TYR A 460 -12.36 -19.55 38.61
CA TYR A 460 -13.18 -19.28 37.42
C TYR A 460 -14.62 -19.75 37.62
N GLU A 461 -15.55 -19.13 36.91
CA GLU A 461 -16.95 -19.50 36.87
C GLU A 461 -17.51 -19.38 35.45
N ILE A 462 -18.22 -20.42 35.02
CA ILE A 462 -18.93 -20.50 33.75
C ILE A 462 -20.39 -20.78 34.08
N VAL A 463 -21.26 -19.81 33.79
CA VAL A 463 -22.71 -19.95 33.99
C VAL A 463 -23.27 -20.74 32.80
N LEU A 464 -23.97 -21.85 33.09
CA LEU A 464 -24.62 -22.67 32.07
C LEU A 464 -26.13 -22.44 32.08
N GLY A 465 -26.74 -22.58 30.90
CA GLY A 465 -28.17 -22.47 30.72
C GLY A 465 -28.96 -23.66 31.30
N SER A 466 -30.24 -23.72 30.94
CA SER A 466 -31.15 -24.78 31.38
C SER A 466 -30.89 -26.13 30.69
N ASP A 467 -30.12 -26.14 29.61
CA ASP A 467 -29.90 -27.31 28.77
C ASP A 467 -28.96 -28.32 29.45
N LYS A 468 -29.46 -29.55 29.61
CA LYS A 468 -28.67 -30.69 30.06
C LYS A 468 -27.81 -31.25 28.93
N GLY A 469 -26.66 -31.84 29.25
CA GLY A 469 -25.83 -32.51 28.25
C GLY A 469 -24.40 -32.72 28.72
N VAL A 470 -23.63 -33.40 27.88
CA VAL A 470 -22.18 -33.53 28.07
C VAL A 470 -21.50 -32.28 27.54
N PHE A 471 -20.65 -31.70 28.37
CA PHE A 471 -19.82 -30.55 28.02
C PHE A 471 -18.34 -30.90 28.13
N HIS A 472 -17.55 -30.37 27.20
CA HIS A 472 -16.12 -30.56 27.10
C HIS A 472 -15.40 -29.34 27.66
N LEU A 473 -14.61 -29.52 28.70
CA LEU A 473 -13.83 -28.47 29.34
C LEU A 473 -12.35 -28.63 29.04
N VAL A 474 -11.68 -27.53 28.75
CA VAL A 474 -10.26 -27.53 28.42
C VAL A 474 -9.61 -26.23 28.88
N VAL A 475 -8.43 -26.33 29.50
CA VAL A 475 -7.57 -25.17 29.73
C VAL A 475 -6.95 -24.79 28.40
N VAL A 476 -6.94 -23.52 28.08
CA VAL A 476 -6.38 -23.00 26.84
C VAL A 476 -5.29 -21.98 27.11
N ASP A 477 -4.34 -21.90 26.20
CA ASP A 477 -3.30 -20.88 26.23
C ASP A 477 -3.82 -19.50 25.82
N ASP A 478 -2.93 -18.51 25.80
CA ASP A 478 -3.24 -17.12 25.41
C ASP A 478 -3.68 -16.98 23.95
N PHE A 479 -3.44 -18.01 23.12
CA PHE A 479 -3.83 -18.07 21.71
C PHE A 479 -5.12 -18.88 21.51
N GLY A 480 -5.71 -19.44 22.58
CA GLY A 480 -6.92 -20.25 22.54
C GLY A 480 -6.69 -21.72 22.17
N SER A 481 -5.43 -22.15 22.06
CA SER A 481 -5.06 -23.56 21.83
C SER A 481 -5.22 -24.38 23.10
N HIS A 482 -5.52 -25.66 22.97
CA HIS A 482 -5.68 -26.55 24.12
C HIS A 482 -4.35 -26.74 24.86
N ALA A 483 -4.31 -26.31 26.12
CA ALA A 483 -3.20 -26.47 27.05
C ALA A 483 -3.46 -27.58 28.09
N SER A 484 -4.60 -28.26 28.01
CA SER A 484 -4.90 -29.47 28.79
C SER A 484 -5.54 -30.55 27.94
N ALA A 485 -5.65 -31.75 28.52
CA ALA A 485 -6.62 -32.72 28.04
C ALA A 485 -8.05 -32.16 28.17
N ILE A 486 -8.93 -32.60 27.27
CA ILE A 486 -10.35 -32.30 27.32
C ILE A 486 -10.97 -33.16 28.43
N LEU A 487 -11.77 -32.53 29.29
CA LEU A 487 -12.53 -33.17 30.34
C LEU A 487 -14.02 -33.14 29.98
N ASP A 488 -14.63 -34.31 29.89
CA ASP A 488 -16.07 -34.43 29.69
C ASP A 488 -16.81 -34.33 31.03
N VAL A 489 -17.82 -33.47 31.06
CA VAL A 489 -18.64 -33.19 32.24
C VAL A 489 -20.10 -33.37 31.88
N ASP A 490 -20.75 -34.33 32.54
CA ASP A 490 -22.21 -34.52 32.44
C ASP A 490 -22.93 -33.45 33.27
N TYR A 491 -23.53 -32.48 32.60
CA TYR A 491 -24.27 -31.40 33.21
C TYR A 491 -25.78 -31.74 33.24
N PRO A 492 -26.39 -31.83 34.43
CA PRO A 492 -27.76 -32.29 34.58
C PRO A 492 -28.83 -31.27 34.14
N GLY A 493 -28.44 -30.06 33.72
CA GLY A 493 -29.32 -28.98 33.28
C GLY A 493 -29.68 -28.00 34.41
N GLY A 494 -29.91 -26.73 34.04
CA GLY A 494 -30.18 -25.63 34.99
C GLY A 494 -31.51 -25.71 35.74
N ASN A 495 -32.40 -26.63 35.35
CA ASN A 495 -33.66 -26.92 36.07
C ASN A 495 -33.46 -27.86 37.27
N VAL A 496 -32.26 -28.46 37.41
CA VAL A 496 -31.89 -29.20 38.62
C VAL A 496 -31.30 -28.19 39.60
N GLN A 497 -32.14 -27.76 40.53
CA GLN A 497 -31.82 -26.69 41.48
C GLN A 497 -30.52 -27.04 42.23
N GLY A 498 -29.49 -26.19 42.08
CA GLY A 498 -28.21 -26.15 42.83
C GLY A 498 -27.16 -27.25 42.59
N CYS A 499 -27.10 -27.84 41.39
CA CYS A 499 -25.92 -28.60 40.96
C CYS A 499 -24.81 -27.65 40.50
N HIS A 500 -23.76 -27.50 41.31
CA HIS A 500 -22.53 -26.81 40.93
C HIS A 500 -21.43 -27.84 40.67
N ILE A 501 -20.90 -27.91 39.46
CA ILE A 501 -19.79 -28.80 39.15
C ILE A 501 -18.50 -28.05 39.45
N THR A 502 -17.65 -28.63 40.30
CA THR A 502 -16.35 -28.04 40.63
C THR A 502 -15.23 -28.82 39.95
N VAL A 503 -14.47 -28.14 39.09
CA VAL A 503 -13.32 -28.71 38.38
C VAL A 503 -12.09 -27.89 38.74
N ASP A 504 -11.22 -28.45 39.56
CA ASP A 504 -9.95 -27.83 39.91
C ASP A 504 -8.88 -28.30 38.91
N TRP A 505 -7.97 -27.43 38.50
CA TRP A 505 -6.86 -27.76 37.63
C TRP A 505 -5.54 -27.54 38.34
N THR A 506 -4.61 -28.47 38.16
CA THR A 506 -3.25 -28.33 38.66
C THR A 506 -2.28 -28.30 37.49
N ARG A 507 -1.47 -27.24 37.40
CA ARG A 507 -0.36 -27.15 36.45
C ARG A 507 0.78 -28.04 36.94
N THR A 508 1.02 -29.14 36.23
CA THR A 508 1.95 -30.18 36.66
C THR A 508 3.39 -29.98 36.22
N ARG A 509 3.66 -29.00 35.34
CA ARG A 509 5.01 -28.53 35.00
C ARG A 509 5.00 -27.20 34.25
#